data_AF-A0A953FK11-F1
#
_entry.id   AF-A0A953FK11-F1
#
_cell.length_a   1.000
_cell.length_b   1.000
_cell.length_c   1.000
_cell.angle_alpha   90.00
_cell.angle_beta   90.00
_cell.angle_gamma   90.00
#
_symmetry.space_group_name_H-M   'P 1'
#
loop_
_entity.id
_entity.type
_entity.pdbx_description
1 polymer ?
#
loop_
_entity_poly.entity_id
_entity_poly.type
_entity_poly.pdbx_seq_one_letter_code
_entity_poly.pdbx_strand_id
1 'polypeptide(L)'
;LVEPANYTEDVLLGKSLSILCNQEGGRYKLNGSLTLVAPSGKDILISGIRVMNGVLVSGTTTAPGTFRMVDSYASHCNLEDPYLHVELYRDTVAVSIFFSAGTVAGNNIPGTSSGGGAIVLSGGSQLVEESWIIGNAISYAYNGWGVSITTDAVFHVENNFIRKFPGAVGMTISRSQEPAASISTIVNNTFYMPSGAPTTCINNANLSRFNLLVKNNVMVGYNAVISQDNGWTQLVGSHNLFAAPSWIDLTTGQSLAATPLIDAGDPDPRYLDLDLTTNDVGCYGGSNSRANFTTPMGSAVVGFMNAPRVVAQGETVNISATGFDR
;
A
#
# COMPACT_ATOMS: atom_id res chain seq x y z
N LEU A 1 -2.01 -23.51 -16.10
CA LEU A 1 -1.21 -24.16 -15.04
C LEU A 1 0.23 -24.29 -15.51
N VAL A 2 1.19 -24.10 -14.61
CA VAL A 2 2.64 -24.05 -14.91
C VAL A 2 3.39 -24.99 -13.97
N GLU A 3 4.33 -25.77 -14.51
CA GLU A 3 5.21 -26.65 -13.71
C GLU A 3 6.15 -25.82 -12.83
N PRO A 4 6.47 -26.25 -11.59
CA PRO A 4 7.52 -25.64 -10.79
C PRO A 4 8.88 -25.83 -11.47
N ALA A 5 9.34 -24.79 -12.17
CA ALA A 5 10.60 -24.78 -12.88
C ALA A 5 11.19 -23.38 -12.96
N ASN A 6 12.40 -23.30 -13.50
CA ASN A 6 13.05 -22.05 -13.90
C ASN A 6 12.86 -21.85 -15.40
N TYR A 7 12.11 -20.83 -15.77
CA TYR A 7 11.89 -20.36 -17.13
C TYR A 7 12.88 -19.22 -17.43
N THR A 8 13.54 -19.26 -18.58
CA THR A 8 14.61 -18.31 -18.94
C THR A 8 14.16 -17.20 -19.87
N GLU A 9 13.01 -17.37 -20.49
CA GLU A 9 12.41 -16.48 -21.47
C GLU A 9 11.75 -15.24 -20.85
N ASP A 10 11.45 -14.27 -21.69
CA ASP A 10 10.44 -13.24 -21.41
C ASP A 10 9.04 -13.77 -21.72
N VAL A 11 8.05 -13.39 -20.92
CA VAL A 11 6.65 -13.77 -21.12
C VAL A 11 5.81 -12.55 -21.45
N LEU A 12 5.08 -12.64 -22.57
CA LEU A 12 4.18 -11.61 -23.06
C LEU A 12 2.73 -12.06 -22.85
N LEU A 13 1.97 -11.35 -22.02
CA LEU A 13 0.57 -11.63 -21.74
C LEU A 13 -0.34 -10.67 -22.51
N GLY A 14 -0.89 -11.17 -23.62
CA GLY A 14 -1.83 -10.44 -24.47
C GLY A 14 -3.29 -10.85 -24.32
N LYS A 15 -3.65 -11.70 -23.35
CA LYS A 15 -5.00 -12.27 -23.19
C LYS A 15 -5.41 -12.30 -21.71
N SER A 16 -6.72 -12.36 -21.45
CA SER A 16 -7.25 -12.67 -20.10
C SER A 16 -6.93 -14.11 -19.74
N LEU A 17 -6.28 -14.33 -18.60
CA LEU A 17 -5.86 -15.65 -18.14
C LEU A 17 -5.43 -15.62 -16.67
N SER A 18 -5.46 -16.81 -16.04
CA SER A 18 -4.90 -17.04 -14.72
C SER A 18 -3.71 -18.00 -14.81
N ILE A 19 -2.54 -17.55 -14.34
CA ILE A 19 -1.32 -18.36 -14.26
C ILE A 19 -1.07 -18.76 -12.81
N LEU A 20 -1.23 -20.06 -12.57
CA LEU A 20 -0.96 -20.68 -11.28
C LEU A 20 0.02 -21.83 -11.47
N CYS A 21 0.82 -22.09 -10.45
CA CYS A 21 1.60 -23.31 -10.36
C CYS A 21 0.65 -24.53 -10.41
N ASN A 22 1.08 -25.67 -10.92
CA ASN A 22 0.29 -26.91 -10.94
C ASN A 22 0.49 -27.80 -9.70
N GLN A 23 1.48 -27.52 -8.83
CA GLN A 23 1.73 -28.23 -7.57
C GLN A 23 1.44 -27.35 -6.35
N GLU A 24 0.55 -27.78 -5.45
CA GLU A 24 0.15 -27.05 -4.24
C GLU A 24 1.38 -26.56 -3.44
N GLY A 25 1.35 -25.31 -2.98
CA GLY A 25 2.50 -24.62 -2.37
C GLY A 25 3.72 -24.40 -3.28
N GLY A 26 3.78 -25.02 -4.45
CA GLY A 26 4.86 -24.90 -5.42
C GLY A 26 4.92 -23.49 -6.04
N ARG A 27 6.13 -23.09 -6.40
CA ARG A 27 6.44 -21.81 -7.06
C ARG A 27 7.19 -22.06 -8.36
N TYR A 28 7.06 -21.13 -9.30
CA TYR A 28 7.80 -21.15 -10.56
C TYR A 28 8.55 -19.83 -10.72
N LYS A 29 9.71 -19.88 -11.38
CA LYS A 29 10.60 -18.74 -11.53
C LYS A 29 10.69 -18.34 -12.99
N LEU A 30 10.56 -17.05 -13.26
CA LEU A 30 10.82 -16.44 -14.55
C LEU A 30 12.08 -15.57 -14.42
N ASN A 31 13.18 -15.99 -15.06
CA ASN A 31 14.42 -15.20 -15.07
C ASN A 31 14.29 -13.95 -15.95
N GLY A 32 13.42 -13.99 -16.96
CA GLY A 32 13.06 -12.83 -17.77
C GLY A 32 12.03 -11.93 -17.11
N SER A 33 11.44 -11.08 -17.95
CA SER A 33 10.37 -10.14 -17.60
C SER A 33 8.99 -10.75 -17.86
N LEU A 34 8.00 -10.29 -17.09
CA LEU A 34 6.60 -10.52 -17.37
C LEU A 34 5.98 -9.24 -17.90
N THR A 35 5.56 -9.21 -19.15
CA THR A 35 5.04 -8.00 -19.79
C THR A 35 3.56 -8.17 -20.16
N LEU A 36 2.70 -7.31 -19.63
CA LEU A 36 1.31 -7.17 -20.02
C LEU A 36 1.25 -6.35 -21.32
N VAL A 37 0.75 -6.97 -22.40
CA VAL A 37 0.72 -6.33 -23.72
C VAL A 37 -0.70 -5.84 -24.00
N ALA A 38 -0.85 -4.50 -24.05
CA ALA A 38 -2.10 -3.78 -24.29
C ALA A 38 -3.28 -4.37 -23.50
N PRO A 39 -3.30 -4.29 -22.16
CA PRO A 39 -4.26 -4.98 -21.29
C PRO A 39 -5.73 -4.50 -21.39
N SER A 40 -6.12 -3.82 -22.48
CA SER A 40 -7.48 -3.31 -22.71
C SER A 40 -8.55 -4.37 -22.53
N GLY A 41 -9.43 -4.21 -21.54
CA GLY A 41 -10.53 -5.15 -21.30
C GLY A 41 -10.09 -6.53 -20.78
N LYS A 42 -8.85 -6.69 -20.33
CA LYS A 42 -8.31 -7.98 -19.90
C LYS A 42 -8.35 -8.13 -18.39
N ASP A 43 -8.57 -9.36 -17.96
CA ASP A 43 -8.44 -9.77 -16.56
C ASP A 43 -7.31 -10.82 -16.47
N ILE A 44 -6.22 -10.44 -15.80
CA ILE A 44 -5.00 -11.25 -15.69
C ILE A 44 -4.70 -11.50 -14.21
N LEU A 45 -4.60 -12.77 -13.83
CA LEU A 45 -4.16 -13.20 -12.50
C LEU A 45 -2.86 -13.99 -12.62
N ILE A 46 -1.87 -13.66 -11.79
CA ILE A 46 -0.68 -14.47 -11.58
C ILE A 46 -0.52 -14.79 -10.10
N SER A 47 -0.15 -16.03 -9.80
CA SER A 47 0.04 -16.49 -8.43
C SER A 47 1.29 -17.35 -8.30
N GLY A 48 2.03 -17.16 -7.20
CA GLY A 48 3.18 -17.99 -6.82
C GLY A 48 4.39 -17.88 -7.76
N ILE A 49 4.45 -16.85 -8.61
CA ILE A 49 5.56 -16.63 -9.54
C ILE A 49 6.71 -15.89 -8.86
N ARG A 50 7.95 -16.14 -9.32
CA ARG A 50 9.11 -15.29 -9.03
C ARG A 50 9.65 -14.67 -10.31
N VAL A 51 9.36 -13.40 -10.56
CA VAL A 51 9.79 -12.64 -11.74
C VAL A 51 11.06 -11.86 -11.41
N MET A 52 12.17 -12.18 -12.08
CA MET A 52 13.47 -11.61 -11.76
C MET A 52 13.76 -10.29 -12.48
N ASN A 53 13.25 -10.09 -13.69
CA ASN A 53 13.54 -8.88 -14.48
C ASN A 53 12.43 -7.81 -14.41
N GLY A 54 11.33 -8.09 -13.72
CA GLY A 54 10.25 -7.14 -13.45
C GLY A 54 8.92 -7.49 -14.12
N VAL A 55 7.84 -6.91 -13.60
CA VAL A 55 6.50 -6.97 -14.16
C VAL A 55 6.19 -5.62 -14.80
N LEU A 56 5.90 -5.62 -16.09
CA LEU A 56 5.83 -4.43 -16.93
C LEU A 56 4.49 -4.34 -17.66
N VAL A 57 4.03 -3.13 -17.94
CA VAL A 57 2.98 -2.87 -18.94
C VAL A 57 3.60 -2.32 -20.22
N SER A 58 3.03 -2.70 -21.37
CA SER A 58 3.47 -2.21 -22.69
C SER A 58 2.29 -2.09 -23.65
N GLY A 59 2.43 -1.24 -24.66
CA GLY A 59 1.38 -0.97 -25.64
C GLY A 59 0.32 0.01 -25.13
N THR A 60 -0.70 0.25 -25.94
CA THR A 60 -1.77 1.21 -25.63
C THR A 60 -2.97 0.50 -24.99
N THR A 61 -3.35 0.92 -23.78
CA THR A 61 -4.60 0.51 -23.15
C THR A 61 -5.70 1.52 -23.45
N THR A 62 -6.88 1.05 -23.84
CA THR A 62 -8.01 1.88 -24.29
C THR A 62 -9.33 1.53 -23.62
N ALA A 63 -9.33 0.53 -22.74
CA ALA A 63 -10.50 0.08 -22.00
C ALA A 63 -10.06 -0.46 -20.63
N PRO A 64 -10.89 -0.32 -19.58
CA PRO A 64 -10.57 -0.83 -18.25
C PRO A 64 -10.15 -2.30 -18.26
N GLY A 65 -9.05 -2.62 -17.58
CA GLY A 65 -8.56 -3.98 -17.36
C GLY A 65 -8.07 -4.16 -15.93
N THR A 66 -7.87 -5.40 -15.50
CA THR A 66 -7.40 -5.73 -14.16
C THR A 66 -6.18 -6.65 -14.24
N PHE A 67 -5.16 -6.33 -13.47
CA PHE A 67 -4.00 -7.18 -13.23
C PHE A 67 -3.89 -7.50 -11.75
N ARG A 68 -3.83 -8.79 -11.41
CA ARG A 68 -3.67 -9.28 -10.05
C ARG A 68 -2.41 -10.11 -9.92
N MET A 69 -1.61 -9.80 -8.91
CA MET A 69 -0.48 -10.61 -8.47
C MET A 69 -0.68 -10.99 -7.00
N VAL A 70 -0.43 -12.26 -6.68
CA VAL A 70 -0.69 -12.81 -5.33
C VAL A 70 0.42 -13.77 -4.91
N ASP A 71 0.92 -13.63 -3.69
CA ASP A 71 2.00 -14.46 -3.11
C ASP A 71 3.19 -14.68 -4.04
N SER A 72 3.51 -13.63 -4.78
CA SER A 72 4.52 -13.65 -5.81
C SER A 72 5.71 -12.82 -5.37
N TYR A 73 6.78 -12.97 -6.14
CA TYR A 73 7.95 -12.13 -6.05
C TYR A 73 8.15 -11.42 -7.37
N ALA A 74 8.42 -10.12 -7.32
CA ALA A 74 8.88 -9.35 -8.46
C ALA A 74 10.12 -8.53 -8.05
N SER A 75 11.08 -8.38 -8.96
CA SER A 75 12.17 -7.42 -8.72
C SER A 75 11.64 -5.99 -8.64
N HIS A 76 10.76 -5.62 -9.55
CA HIS A 76 10.01 -4.37 -9.55
C HIS A 76 8.71 -4.55 -10.35
N CYS A 77 7.74 -3.68 -10.10
CA CYS A 77 6.50 -3.60 -10.87
C CYS A 77 6.39 -2.20 -11.47
N ASN A 78 6.35 -2.09 -12.79
CA ASN A 78 6.02 -0.87 -13.51
C ASN A 78 4.69 -1.07 -14.25
N LEU A 79 3.60 -0.71 -13.58
CA LEU A 79 2.22 -0.96 -13.97
C LEU A 79 1.43 0.35 -14.06
N GLU A 80 2.11 1.47 -14.30
CA GLU A 80 1.46 2.77 -14.53
C GLU A 80 0.72 2.75 -15.87
N ASP A 81 -0.60 2.70 -15.81
CA ASP A 81 -1.49 2.79 -16.98
C ASP A 81 -2.86 3.34 -16.53
N PRO A 82 -3.41 4.37 -17.21
CA PRO A 82 -4.65 5.01 -16.79
C PRO A 82 -5.89 4.10 -16.75
N TYR A 83 -5.87 2.98 -17.45
CA TYR A 83 -7.00 2.05 -17.57
C TYR A 83 -6.76 0.72 -16.85
N LEU A 84 -5.61 0.55 -16.18
CA LEU A 84 -5.28 -0.69 -15.49
C LEU A 84 -5.55 -0.59 -13.99
N HIS A 85 -6.47 -1.41 -13.50
CA HIS A 85 -6.64 -1.66 -12.08
C HIS A 85 -5.60 -2.68 -11.62
N VAL A 86 -4.68 -2.27 -10.75
CA VAL A 86 -3.60 -3.11 -10.25
C VAL A 86 -3.93 -3.61 -8.86
N GLU A 87 -3.88 -4.92 -8.64
CA GLU A 87 -4.00 -5.51 -7.31
C GLU A 87 -2.81 -6.39 -6.96
N LEU A 88 -2.09 -6.01 -5.91
CA LEU A 88 -0.93 -6.73 -5.40
C LEU A 88 -1.21 -7.17 -3.96
N TYR A 89 -1.21 -8.47 -3.72
CA TYR A 89 -1.62 -9.05 -2.45
C TYR A 89 -0.57 -10.01 -1.90
N ARG A 90 0.00 -9.66 -0.74
CA ARG A 90 0.98 -10.47 -0.02
C ARG A 90 2.21 -10.83 -0.87
N ASP A 91 2.55 -9.96 -1.81
CA ASP A 91 3.72 -10.11 -2.66
C ASP A 91 4.98 -9.60 -1.96
N THR A 92 6.13 -10.04 -2.46
CA THR A 92 7.41 -9.40 -2.19
C THR A 92 7.88 -8.67 -3.45
N VAL A 93 7.97 -7.35 -3.39
CA VAL A 93 8.50 -6.53 -4.50
C VAL A 93 9.81 -5.91 -4.07
N ALA A 94 10.92 -6.34 -4.66
CA ALA A 94 12.25 -6.04 -4.13
C ALA A 94 12.58 -4.53 -4.15
N VAL A 95 12.24 -3.85 -5.24
CA VAL A 95 12.64 -2.44 -5.49
C VAL A 95 11.46 -1.49 -5.29
N SER A 96 10.49 -1.53 -6.19
CA SER A 96 9.43 -0.53 -6.26
C SER A 96 8.19 -1.03 -7.00
N ILE A 97 7.05 -0.41 -6.69
CA ILE A 97 5.76 -0.60 -7.36
C ILE A 97 5.30 0.75 -7.92
N PHE A 98 5.03 0.83 -9.22
CA PHE A 98 4.40 1.97 -9.88
C PHE A 98 3.04 1.56 -10.42
N PHE A 99 2.00 2.34 -10.15
CA PHE A 99 0.63 2.08 -10.60
C PHE A 99 -0.21 3.36 -10.59
N SER A 100 -1.32 3.37 -11.35
CA SER A 100 -2.22 4.53 -11.44
C SER A 100 -3.53 4.38 -10.67
N ALA A 101 -4.00 3.15 -10.47
CA ALA A 101 -5.18 2.85 -9.68
C ALA A 101 -5.18 1.39 -9.18
N GLY A 102 -5.77 1.17 -8.01
CA GLY A 102 -6.01 -0.16 -7.46
C GLY A 102 -5.52 -0.35 -6.02
N THR A 103 -5.19 -1.58 -5.66
CA THR A 103 -4.92 -1.99 -4.27
C THR A 103 -3.55 -2.66 -4.13
N VAL A 104 -2.71 -2.11 -3.27
CA VAL A 104 -1.44 -2.70 -2.85
C VAL A 104 -1.57 -3.06 -1.36
N ALA A 105 -1.87 -4.33 -1.08
CA ALA A 105 -2.21 -4.79 0.26
C ALA A 105 -1.32 -5.92 0.80
N GLY A 106 -0.80 -5.75 2.02
CA GLY A 106 -0.08 -6.81 2.73
C GLY A 106 1.29 -7.17 2.16
N ASN A 107 1.85 -6.35 1.29
CA ASN A 107 3.09 -6.65 0.59
C ASN A 107 4.31 -6.37 1.47
N ASN A 108 5.42 -7.03 1.14
CA ASN A 108 6.74 -6.74 1.68
C ASN A 108 7.61 -6.08 0.61
N ILE A 109 7.95 -4.81 0.83
CA ILE A 109 8.79 -4.02 -0.06
C ILE A 109 10.08 -3.68 0.70
N PRO A 110 11.13 -4.52 0.63
CA PRO A 110 12.38 -4.25 1.34
C PRO A 110 13.12 -3.02 0.82
N GLY A 111 12.81 -2.60 -0.42
CA GLY A 111 13.40 -1.46 -1.10
C GLY A 111 14.86 -1.71 -1.49
N THR A 112 15.34 -1.03 -2.53
CA THR A 112 16.77 -1.03 -2.88
C THR A 112 17.32 0.39 -3.06
N SER A 113 18.60 0.49 -3.39
CA SER A 113 19.40 1.73 -3.41
C SER A 113 19.13 2.68 -4.59
N SER A 114 18.11 2.45 -5.42
CA SER A 114 17.79 3.33 -6.55
C SER A 114 16.81 4.41 -6.12
N GLY A 115 17.15 5.69 -6.22
CA GLY A 115 16.29 6.81 -5.79
C GLY A 115 14.86 6.75 -6.34
N GLY A 116 13.88 7.18 -5.53
CA GLY A 116 12.45 7.16 -5.86
C GLY A 116 11.56 6.80 -4.67
N GLY A 117 10.31 6.43 -4.94
CA GLY A 117 9.37 5.87 -3.95
C GLY A 117 9.33 4.35 -3.99
N ALA A 118 9.15 3.69 -2.84
CA ALA A 118 8.98 2.23 -2.81
C ALA A 118 7.61 1.81 -3.37
N ILE A 119 6.57 2.58 -3.07
CA ILE A 119 5.27 2.51 -3.73
C ILE A 119 4.96 3.88 -4.30
N VAL A 120 4.68 3.94 -5.60
CA VAL A 120 4.41 5.17 -6.33
C VAL A 120 3.02 5.05 -6.96
N LEU A 121 2.10 5.86 -6.45
CA LEU A 121 0.77 6.06 -7.04
C LEU A 121 0.82 7.31 -7.90
N SER A 122 0.88 7.13 -9.21
CA SER A 122 1.19 8.17 -10.18
C SER A 122 0.44 8.00 -11.50
N GLY A 123 0.51 9.03 -12.34
CA GLY A 123 -0.30 9.12 -13.54
C GLY A 123 -1.76 9.50 -13.27
N GLY A 124 -2.46 9.85 -14.34
CA GLY A 124 -3.91 10.00 -14.30
C GLY A 124 -4.57 8.62 -14.39
N SER A 125 -5.63 8.40 -13.63
CA SER A 125 -6.50 7.23 -13.77
C SER A 125 -7.76 7.63 -14.53
N GLN A 126 -8.27 6.72 -15.36
CA GLN A 126 -9.61 6.78 -15.98
C GLN A 126 -10.59 5.86 -15.25
N LEU A 127 -10.16 5.21 -14.17
CA LEU A 127 -11.00 4.41 -13.29
C LEU A 127 -11.58 5.31 -12.19
N VAL A 128 -12.83 5.04 -11.81
CA VAL A 128 -13.55 5.79 -10.77
C VAL A 128 -13.23 5.33 -9.35
N GLU A 129 -12.47 4.24 -9.22
CA GLU A 129 -12.18 3.58 -7.96
C GLU A 129 -11.08 4.30 -7.20
N GLU A 130 -11.18 4.25 -5.87
CA GLU A 130 -10.18 4.79 -4.96
C GLU A 130 -8.98 3.83 -4.86
N SER A 131 -7.79 4.38 -4.61
CA SER A 131 -6.57 3.58 -4.50
C SER A 131 -6.19 3.29 -3.05
N TRP A 132 -5.80 2.05 -2.78
CA TRP A 132 -5.49 1.57 -1.43
C TRP A 132 -4.04 1.10 -1.34
N ILE A 133 -3.31 1.62 -0.36
CA ILE A 133 -1.98 1.15 0.03
C ILE A 133 -2.11 0.75 1.50
N ILE A 134 -2.29 -0.54 1.77
CA ILE A 134 -2.72 -1.00 3.10
C ILE A 134 -1.93 -2.19 3.65
N GLY A 135 -1.58 -2.14 4.94
CA GLY A 135 -0.97 -3.30 5.62
C GLY A 135 0.43 -3.69 5.13
N ASN A 136 1.11 -2.85 4.34
CA ASN A 136 2.40 -3.18 3.75
C ASN A 136 3.54 -3.01 4.77
N ALA A 137 4.57 -3.85 4.65
CA ALA A 137 5.88 -3.58 5.25
C ALA A 137 6.80 -2.96 4.20
N ILE A 138 7.15 -1.70 4.40
CA ILE A 138 7.96 -0.90 3.49
C ILE A 138 9.25 -0.57 4.22
N SER A 139 10.33 -1.22 3.82
CA SER A 139 11.68 -0.80 4.17
C SER A 139 12.32 -0.13 2.98
N TYR A 140 13.13 0.89 3.21
CA TYR A 140 13.84 1.53 2.13
C TYR A 140 15.13 2.15 2.63
N ALA A 141 16.25 1.54 2.22
CA ALA A 141 17.57 1.84 2.74
C ALA A 141 18.24 3.10 2.14
N TYR A 142 17.55 3.82 1.25
CA TYR A 142 18.11 4.96 0.52
C TYR A 142 17.33 6.27 0.74
N ASN A 143 17.92 7.38 0.30
CA ASN A 143 17.28 8.69 0.28
C ASN A 143 16.20 8.74 -0.83
N GLY A 144 15.01 8.29 -0.48
CA GLY A 144 13.81 8.29 -1.31
C GLY A 144 12.57 8.24 -0.40
N TRP A 145 11.39 7.98 -0.95
CA TRP A 145 10.13 7.94 -0.20
C TRP A 145 9.67 6.50 0.05
N GLY A 146 8.97 6.23 1.14
CA GLY A 146 8.29 4.96 1.33
C GLY A 146 7.10 4.88 0.38
N VAL A 147 6.24 5.91 0.44
CA VAL A 147 5.11 6.09 -0.46
C VAL A 147 5.22 7.43 -1.17
N SER A 148 4.95 7.47 -2.48
CA SER A 148 4.90 8.69 -3.28
C SER A 148 3.56 8.78 -3.98
N ILE A 149 2.82 9.85 -3.73
CA ILE A 149 1.53 10.12 -4.37
C ILE A 149 1.68 11.33 -5.28
N THR A 150 1.46 11.16 -6.57
CA THR A 150 1.45 12.27 -7.54
C THR A 150 0.14 12.37 -8.33
N THR A 151 -0.80 11.46 -8.09
CA THR A 151 -2.13 11.48 -8.71
C THR A 151 -3.07 12.44 -8.00
N ASP A 152 -4.05 12.96 -8.74
CA ASP A 152 -5.17 13.73 -8.20
C ASP A 152 -6.38 12.84 -7.84
N ALA A 153 -6.28 11.52 -7.98
CA ALA A 153 -7.30 10.58 -7.50
C ALA A 153 -7.36 10.51 -5.95
N VAL A 154 -8.43 9.93 -5.43
CA VAL A 154 -8.56 9.63 -4.00
C VAL A 154 -7.66 8.46 -3.64
N PHE A 155 -6.97 8.57 -2.51
CA PHE A 155 -6.09 7.54 -2.01
C PHE A 155 -6.28 7.28 -0.51
N HIS A 156 -5.94 6.07 -0.11
CA HIS A 156 -5.91 5.60 1.27
C HIS A 156 -4.56 4.95 1.54
N VAL A 157 -3.80 5.52 2.47
CA VAL A 157 -2.54 4.93 2.97
C VAL A 157 -2.78 4.53 4.41
N GLU A 158 -3.00 3.23 4.63
CA GLU A 158 -3.48 2.74 5.92
C GLU A 158 -2.67 1.57 6.47
N ASN A 159 -2.45 1.51 7.78
CA ASN A 159 -1.87 0.33 8.43
C ASN A 159 -0.51 -0.13 7.88
N ASN A 160 0.27 0.75 7.26
CA ASN A 160 1.58 0.42 6.72
C ASN A 160 2.67 0.63 7.78
N PHE A 161 3.68 -0.25 7.78
CA PHE A 161 4.94 0.01 8.46
C PHE A 161 5.94 0.60 7.46
N ILE A 162 6.31 1.87 7.64
CA ILE A 162 7.17 2.62 6.72
C ILE A 162 8.49 2.96 7.41
N ARG A 163 9.52 2.18 7.12
CA ARG A 163 10.89 2.34 7.63
C ARG A 163 11.79 3.01 6.60
N LYS A 164 12.43 4.11 7.00
CA LYS A 164 13.27 4.94 6.13
C LYS A 164 14.70 5.12 6.62
N PHE A 165 15.57 5.49 5.70
CA PHE A 165 16.93 5.93 5.97
C PHE A 165 16.95 7.26 6.76
N PRO A 166 17.98 7.52 7.59
CA PRO A 166 18.15 8.80 8.27
C PRO A 166 18.04 10.07 7.42
N GLY A 167 17.22 11.02 7.88
CA GLY A 167 16.95 12.28 7.19
C GLY A 167 15.99 12.19 6.00
N ALA A 168 15.43 11.02 5.70
CA ALA A 168 14.45 10.87 4.62
C ALA A 168 13.00 11.05 5.13
N VAL A 169 12.11 11.39 4.20
CA VAL A 169 10.67 11.50 4.47
C VAL A 169 10.01 10.12 4.28
N GLY A 170 9.06 9.78 5.14
CA GLY A 170 8.24 8.56 5.05
C GLY A 170 7.39 8.52 3.79
N MET A 171 6.70 9.61 3.50
CA MET A 171 5.77 9.73 2.38
C MET A 171 5.86 11.11 1.72
N THR A 172 5.73 11.18 0.39
CA THR A 172 5.56 12.45 -0.32
C THR A 172 4.20 12.50 -1.02
N ILE A 173 3.63 13.70 -1.05
CA ILE A 173 2.42 14.04 -1.79
C ILE A 173 2.76 15.22 -2.67
N SER A 174 2.61 15.06 -3.98
CA SER A 174 2.93 16.07 -4.99
C SER A 174 1.80 16.09 -6.02
N ARG A 175 0.68 16.69 -5.65
CA ARG A 175 -0.53 16.80 -6.46
C ARG A 175 -0.49 18.05 -7.33
N SER A 176 -1.07 17.97 -8.52
CA SER A 176 -1.21 19.13 -9.42
C SER A 176 -2.44 19.95 -9.10
N GLN A 177 -3.46 19.37 -8.47
CA GLN A 177 -4.72 20.03 -8.17
C GLN A 177 -5.06 20.01 -6.68
N GLU A 178 -6.05 20.85 -6.32
CA GLU A 178 -6.63 20.98 -4.98
C GLU A 178 -8.06 20.43 -4.96
N PRO A 179 -8.28 19.13 -5.19
CA PRO A 179 -9.63 18.57 -5.23
C PRO A 179 -10.26 18.61 -3.84
N ALA A 180 -11.35 19.36 -3.71
CA ALA A 180 -12.02 19.63 -2.44
C ALA A 180 -13.28 18.77 -2.20
N ALA A 181 -13.58 17.79 -3.06
CA ALA A 181 -14.83 17.01 -2.96
C ALA A 181 -14.67 15.71 -2.15
N SER A 182 -13.57 14.97 -2.35
CA SER A 182 -13.39 13.63 -1.77
C SER A 182 -12.21 13.58 -0.80
N ILE A 183 -12.36 12.84 0.30
CA ILE A 183 -11.37 12.76 1.38
C ILE A 183 -10.35 11.67 1.05
N SER A 184 -9.06 12.02 1.03
CA SER A 184 -7.98 11.04 1.08
C SER A 184 -7.57 10.76 2.53
N THR A 185 -7.08 9.56 2.83
CA THR A 185 -6.75 9.15 4.21
C THR A 185 -5.29 8.72 4.35
N ILE A 186 -4.69 9.07 5.49
CA ILE A 186 -3.42 8.54 5.99
C ILE A 186 -3.64 8.15 7.45
N VAL A 187 -3.98 6.89 7.68
CA VAL A 187 -4.50 6.41 8.98
C VAL A 187 -3.74 5.20 9.49
N ASN A 188 -3.47 5.14 10.79
CA ASN A 188 -2.86 3.98 11.44
C ASN A 188 -1.52 3.56 10.82
N ASN A 189 -0.68 4.45 10.29
CA ASN A 189 0.65 4.05 9.80
C ASN A 189 1.69 4.17 10.92
N THR A 190 2.68 3.28 10.91
CA THR A 190 3.89 3.43 11.73
C THR A 190 5.02 3.94 10.83
N PHE A 191 5.40 5.20 11.01
CA PHE A 191 6.55 5.81 10.34
C PHE A 191 7.78 5.70 11.24
N TYR A 192 8.85 5.07 10.74
CA TYR A 192 10.08 4.88 11.47
C TYR A 192 11.29 5.43 10.71
N MET A 193 12.01 6.34 11.35
CA MET A 193 13.33 6.80 10.93
C MET A 193 14.33 6.60 12.09
N PRO A 194 15.40 5.79 11.91
CA PRO A 194 16.26 5.34 13.00
C PRO A 194 17.10 6.46 13.64
N SER A 195 17.41 7.51 12.89
CA SER A 195 18.11 8.72 13.34
C SER A 195 17.96 9.78 12.24
N GLY A 196 18.19 11.07 12.49
CA GLY A 196 18.16 12.08 11.41
C GLY A 196 17.85 13.49 11.91
N ALA A 197 18.14 14.47 11.05
CA ALA A 197 17.76 15.86 11.28
C ALA A 197 16.21 16.00 11.34
N PRO A 198 15.70 17.06 11.99
CA PRO A 198 14.28 17.38 12.01
C PRO A 198 13.67 17.30 10.61
N THR A 199 12.79 16.33 10.38
CA THR A 199 11.96 16.29 9.17
C THR A 199 10.54 15.94 9.53
N THR A 200 9.64 16.25 8.60
CA THR A 200 8.26 15.78 8.60
C THR A 200 8.20 14.32 8.15
N CYS A 201 7.26 13.53 8.65
CA CYS A 201 7.06 12.16 8.16
C CYS A 201 6.33 12.15 6.80
N ILE A 202 5.45 13.12 6.55
CA ILE A 202 4.74 13.32 5.29
C ILE A 202 5.15 14.68 4.71
N ASN A 203 5.64 14.70 3.47
CA ASN A 203 5.94 15.94 2.77
C ASN A 203 4.84 16.27 1.75
N ASN A 204 4.06 17.32 1.98
CA ASN A 204 3.22 17.93 0.95
C ASN A 204 4.08 18.87 0.10
N ALA A 205 4.68 18.34 -0.96
CA ALA A 205 5.73 19.02 -1.74
C ALA A 205 5.22 20.29 -2.45
N ASN A 206 3.96 20.29 -2.88
CA ASN A 206 3.35 21.40 -3.61
C ASN A 206 2.48 22.28 -2.71
N LEU A 207 2.43 22.00 -1.41
CA LEU A 207 1.58 22.72 -0.44
C LEU A 207 0.10 22.76 -0.85
N SER A 208 -0.35 21.76 -1.62
CA SER A 208 -1.71 21.69 -2.15
C SER A 208 -2.74 21.50 -1.03
N ARG A 209 -3.86 22.23 -1.11
CA ARG A 209 -4.95 22.17 -0.14
C ARG A 209 -6.08 21.27 -0.64
N PHE A 210 -6.16 20.06 -0.12
CA PHE A 210 -7.23 19.12 -0.45
C PHE A 210 -7.80 18.48 0.81
N ASN A 211 -8.90 17.75 0.70
CA ASN A 211 -9.48 17.05 1.84
C ASN A 211 -8.57 15.88 2.23
N LEU A 212 -7.91 16.01 3.37
CA LEU A 212 -6.98 15.01 3.88
C LEU A 212 -7.25 14.74 5.36
N LEU A 213 -7.49 13.48 5.68
CA LEU A 213 -7.55 12.99 7.05
C LEU A 213 -6.22 12.30 7.40
N VAL A 214 -5.51 12.83 8.39
CA VAL A 214 -4.26 12.23 8.92
C VAL A 214 -4.47 11.86 10.38
N LYS A 215 -4.63 10.58 10.68
CA LYS A 215 -5.05 10.15 12.03
C LYS A 215 -4.32 8.92 12.54
N ASN A 216 -4.17 8.82 13.86
CA ASN A 216 -3.73 7.59 14.55
C ASN A 216 -2.38 7.05 14.05
N ASN A 217 -1.52 7.92 13.49
CA ASN A 217 -0.20 7.50 13.00
C ASN A 217 0.84 7.57 14.12
N VAL A 218 1.80 6.64 14.11
CA VAL A 218 3.00 6.69 14.95
C VAL A 218 4.13 7.32 14.15
N MET A 219 4.84 8.28 14.75
CA MET A 219 6.07 8.82 14.19
C MET A 219 7.25 8.58 15.13
N VAL A 220 8.22 7.79 14.68
CA VAL A 220 9.48 7.56 15.38
C VAL A 220 10.62 8.27 14.63
N GLY A 221 11.31 9.17 15.32
CA GLY A 221 12.46 9.89 14.76
C GLY A 221 12.10 11.11 13.89
N TYR A 222 10.83 11.51 13.83
CA TYR A 222 10.36 12.70 13.11
C TYR A 222 9.98 13.83 14.09
N ASN A 223 9.93 15.06 13.60
CA ASN A 223 9.56 16.25 14.40
C ASN A 223 8.20 16.84 14.03
N ALA A 224 7.63 16.42 12.91
CA ALA A 224 6.32 16.85 12.44
C ALA A 224 5.63 15.71 11.71
N VAL A 225 4.29 15.75 11.70
CA VAL A 225 3.46 14.78 10.97
C VAL A 225 3.49 15.10 9.47
N ILE A 226 3.10 16.32 9.11
CA ILE A 226 2.98 16.72 7.72
C ILE A 226 3.53 18.14 7.52
N SER A 227 4.26 18.37 6.42
CA SER A 227 4.56 19.74 5.99
C SER A 227 3.27 20.33 5.42
N GLN A 228 2.89 21.50 5.92
CA GLN A 228 1.59 22.09 5.61
C GLN A 228 1.74 23.57 5.31
N ASP A 229 0.84 24.06 4.47
CA ASP A 229 0.65 25.49 4.26
C ASP A 229 -0.16 26.10 5.40
N ASN A 230 0.11 27.37 5.71
CA ASN A 230 -0.69 28.11 6.68
C ASN A 230 -2.11 28.31 6.10
N GLY A 231 -3.12 27.83 6.83
CA GLY A 231 -4.52 27.96 6.42
C GLY A 231 -5.09 26.80 5.61
N TRP A 232 -4.45 25.63 5.62
CA TRP A 232 -5.03 24.39 5.07
C TRP A 232 -6.16 23.85 5.97
N THR A 233 -7.34 24.47 5.90
CA THR A 233 -8.49 24.14 6.78
C THR A 233 -9.10 22.77 6.51
N GLN A 234 -8.87 22.20 5.33
CA GLN A 234 -9.35 20.87 4.92
C GLN A 234 -8.50 19.72 5.46
N LEU A 235 -7.32 20.01 6.03
CA LEU A 235 -6.50 19.02 6.70
C LEU A 235 -7.05 18.77 8.11
N VAL A 236 -7.54 17.56 8.33
CA VAL A 236 -7.98 17.10 9.66
C VAL A 236 -6.91 16.17 10.23
N GLY A 237 -6.17 16.65 11.22
CA GLY A 237 -5.14 15.91 11.93
C GLY A 237 -5.55 15.62 13.38
N SER A 238 -5.48 14.38 13.84
CA SER A 238 -5.67 14.07 15.28
C SER A 238 -5.07 12.72 15.68
N HIS A 239 -4.81 12.50 16.97
CA HIS A 239 -4.31 11.23 17.52
C HIS A 239 -3.02 10.69 16.85
N ASN A 240 -2.24 11.56 16.22
CA ASN A 240 -0.91 11.19 15.71
C ASN A 240 0.11 11.36 16.85
N LEU A 241 0.86 10.31 17.17
CA LEU A 241 1.75 10.29 18.34
C LEU A 241 3.21 10.15 17.93
N PHE A 242 4.05 10.99 18.53
CA PHE A 242 5.49 10.80 18.49
C PHE A 242 5.87 9.70 19.49
N ALA A 243 6.73 8.79 19.05
CA ALA A 243 7.12 7.63 19.84
C ALA A 243 8.64 7.47 19.92
N ALA A 244 9.09 6.93 21.04
CA ALA A 244 10.47 6.47 21.16
C ALA A 244 10.67 5.18 20.33
N PRO A 245 11.87 4.94 19.77
CA PRO A 245 12.17 3.69 19.08
C PRO A 245 11.91 2.43 19.94
N SER A 246 12.02 2.55 21.27
CA SER A 246 11.77 1.47 22.22
C SER A 246 10.28 1.18 22.47
N TRP A 247 9.35 1.89 21.83
CA TRP A 247 7.91 1.65 21.97
C TRP A 247 7.32 0.77 20.87
N ILE A 248 8.10 0.42 19.85
CA ILE A 248 7.67 -0.41 18.74
C ILE A 248 8.63 -1.57 18.50
N ASP A 249 8.12 -2.66 17.93
CA ASP A 249 8.93 -3.70 17.32
C ASP A 249 9.48 -3.17 15.97
N LEU A 250 10.81 -3.09 15.85
CA LEU A 250 11.47 -2.54 14.66
C LEU A 250 11.38 -3.44 13.41
N THR A 251 10.93 -4.68 13.57
CA THR A 251 10.73 -5.65 12.50
C THR A 251 9.32 -5.54 11.93
N THR A 252 8.32 -5.37 12.80
CA THR A 252 6.90 -5.42 12.40
C THR A 252 6.23 -4.05 12.36
N GLY A 253 6.76 -3.07 13.10
CA GLY A 253 6.16 -1.76 13.34
C GLY A 253 5.06 -1.77 14.41
N GLN A 254 4.81 -2.91 15.05
CA GLN A 254 3.79 -3.07 16.08
C GLN A 254 4.19 -2.33 17.37
N SER A 255 3.22 -1.69 18.02
CA SER A 255 3.39 -1.14 19.37
C SER A 255 3.71 -2.24 20.38
N LEU A 256 4.71 -2.03 21.22
CA LEU A 256 5.01 -2.94 22.31
C LEU A 256 4.00 -2.77 23.44
N ALA A 257 3.80 -3.83 24.22
CA ALA A 257 2.90 -3.82 25.37
C ALA A 257 3.29 -2.74 26.40
N ALA A 258 2.28 -2.19 27.07
CA ALA A 258 2.43 -1.15 28.10
C ALA A 258 3.14 0.14 27.62
N THR A 259 3.01 0.46 26.34
CA THR A 259 3.46 1.75 25.80
C THR A 259 2.30 2.75 25.72
N PRO A 260 2.58 4.06 25.66
CA PRO A 260 1.54 5.08 25.45
C PRO A 260 0.83 5.01 24.08
N LEU A 261 1.16 4.03 23.24
CA LEU A 261 0.53 3.84 21.93
C LEU A 261 -0.71 2.95 22.01
N ILE A 262 -0.85 2.19 23.10
CA ILE A 262 -1.96 1.25 23.32
C ILE A 262 -3.22 2.03 23.73
N ASP A 263 -4.37 1.75 23.10
CA ASP A 263 -5.67 2.41 23.31
C ASP A 263 -5.61 3.95 23.21
N ALA A 264 -4.65 4.50 22.46
CA ALA A 264 -4.37 5.95 22.44
C ALA A 264 -4.88 6.67 21.17
N GLY A 265 -5.50 5.94 20.26
CA GLY A 265 -6.07 6.44 19.02
C GLY A 265 -7.48 7.00 19.19
N ASP A 266 -8.18 7.17 18.06
CA ASP A 266 -9.57 7.60 18.06
C ASP A 266 -10.47 6.60 18.80
N PRO A 267 -11.24 7.02 19.83
CA PRO A 267 -12.23 6.17 20.47
C PRO A 267 -13.50 5.96 19.63
N ASP A 268 -13.65 6.64 18.49
CA ASP A 268 -14.80 6.43 17.61
C ASP A 268 -14.88 4.96 17.14
N PRO A 269 -16.07 4.31 17.22
CA PRO A 269 -16.26 2.91 16.87
C PRO A 269 -15.76 2.52 15.47
N ARG A 270 -15.61 3.48 14.54
CA ARG A 270 -15.06 3.25 13.20
C ARG A 270 -13.59 2.82 13.20
N TYR A 271 -12.86 3.09 14.29
CA TYR A 271 -11.44 2.83 14.39
C TYR A 271 -11.09 1.76 15.44
N LEU A 272 -12.07 1.06 16.03
CA LEU A 272 -11.76 0.04 17.03
C LEU A 272 -10.79 -1.02 16.50
N ASP A 273 -9.96 -1.50 17.41
CA ASP A 273 -9.05 -2.61 17.17
C ASP A 273 -9.80 -3.92 16.90
N LEU A 274 -9.07 -4.96 16.52
CA LEU A 274 -9.65 -6.27 16.19
C LEU A 274 -10.31 -6.95 17.40
N ASP A 275 -9.90 -6.60 18.61
CA ASP A 275 -10.49 -7.03 19.89
C ASP A 275 -11.56 -6.07 20.42
N LEU A 276 -11.95 -5.08 19.61
CA LEU A 276 -12.99 -4.09 19.88
C LEU A 276 -12.66 -3.09 21.00
N THR A 277 -11.40 -2.97 21.40
CA THR A 277 -10.94 -1.89 22.28
C THR A 277 -10.70 -0.60 21.51
N THR A 278 -10.32 0.46 22.24
CA THR A 278 -10.00 1.76 21.61
C THR A 278 -8.81 1.57 20.69
N ASN A 279 -8.82 2.26 19.54
CA ASN A 279 -7.78 2.10 18.54
C ASN A 279 -6.35 2.23 19.11
N ASP A 280 -5.48 1.26 18.89
CA ASP A 280 -4.03 1.40 19.05
C ASP A 280 -3.46 2.35 17.99
N VAL A 281 -2.54 3.24 18.37
CA VAL A 281 -1.88 4.11 17.38
C VAL A 281 -0.81 3.31 16.63
N GLY A 282 -0.85 3.34 15.29
CA GLY A 282 0.14 2.69 14.42
C GLY A 282 -0.39 1.51 13.60
N CYS A 283 0.51 0.80 12.89
CA CYS A 283 0.15 -0.15 11.84
C CYS A 283 -0.65 -1.38 12.27
N TYR A 284 -0.68 -1.68 13.57
CA TYR A 284 -1.47 -2.77 14.13
C TYR A 284 -2.81 -2.34 14.74
N GLY A 285 -3.10 -1.03 14.79
CA GLY A 285 -4.38 -0.55 15.27
C GLY A 285 -5.50 -0.63 14.24
N GLY A 286 -6.72 -0.52 14.71
CA GLY A 286 -7.95 -0.44 13.95
C GLY A 286 -8.33 -1.73 13.24
N SER A 287 -9.53 -1.74 12.66
CA SER A 287 -10.09 -2.93 12.02
C SER A 287 -9.32 -3.35 10.74
N ASN A 288 -8.54 -2.44 10.17
CA ASN A 288 -7.62 -2.69 9.05
C ASN A 288 -6.21 -3.06 9.52
N SER A 289 -6.05 -3.47 10.79
CA SER A 289 -4.78 -3.87 11.40
C SER A 289 -3.91 -4.70 10.45
N ARG A 290 -2.61 -4.40 10.43
CA ARG A 290 -1.62 -5.15 9.66
C ARG A 290 -1.64 -6.65 9.98
N ALA A 291 -2.10 -7.05 11.17
CA ALA A 291 -2.30 -8.44 11.56
C ALA A 291 -3.11 -9.24 10.52
N ASN A 292 -4.13 -8.64 9.90
CA ASN A 292 -4.98 -9.27 8.88
C ASN A 292 -4.21 -9.70 7.61
N PHE A 293 -3.06 -9.10 7.35
CA PHE A 293 -2.29 -9.30 6.13
C PHE A 293 -1.06 -10.18 6.32
N THR A 294 -0.79 -10.65 7.54
CA THR A 294 0.41 -11.44 7.87
C THR A 294 0.23 -12.95 7.87
N THR A 295 -1.01 -13.45 7.75
CA THR A 295 -1.30 -14.89 7.64
C THR A 295 -0.53 -15.52 6.47
N PRO A 296 0.15 -16.66 6.68
CA PRO A 296 0.80 -17.38 5.59
C PRO A 296 -0.18 -17.80 4.49
N MET A 297 0.28 -17.76 3.24
CA MET A 297 -0.42 -18.30 2.09
C MET A 297 -0.30 -19.84 2.07
N GLY A 298 -1.41 -20.55 1.83
CA GLY A 298 -1.45 -22.02 1.83
C GLY A 298 -2.83 -22.64 1.65
N SER A 299 -3.90 -21.84 1.71
CA SER A 299 -5.29 -22.19 1.40
C SER A 299 -6.01 -20.94 0.86
N ALA A 300 -7.34 -21.01 0.72
CA ALA A 300 -8.17 -19.83 0.51
C ALA A 300 -7.85 -18.73 1.56
N VAL A 301 -7.54 -17.52 1.09
CA VAL A 301 -7.26 -16.34 1.92
C VAL A 301 -7.99 -15.12 1.39
N VAL A 302 -8.40 -14.23 2.29
CA VAL A 302 -8.86 -12.88 1.93
C VAL A 302 -7.64 -11.97 1.77
N GLY A 303 -7.51 -11.37 0.60
CA GLY A 303 -6.48 -10.37 0.28
C GLY A 303 -6.79 -9.04 0.93
N PHE A 304 -8.00 -8.52 0.71
CA PHE A 304 -8.49 -7.28 1.32
C PHE A 304 -10.02 -7.31 1.38
N MET A 305 -10.58 -6.71 2.43
CA MET A 305 -12.02 -6.55 2.61
C MET A 305 -12.32 -5.10 3.01
N ASN A 306 -13.12 -4.43 2.19
CA ASN A 306 -13.69 -3.13 2.51
C ASN A 306 -15.13 -3.31 2.98
N ALA A 307 -15.41 -2.82 4.20
CA ALA A 307 -16.76 -2.81 4.73
C ALA A 307 -16.94 -1.59 5.65
N PRO A 308 -18.13 -0.97 5.67
CA PRO A 308 -18.42 0.09 6.62
C PRO A 308 -18.30 -0.45 8.04
N ARG A 309 -17.59 0.29 8.89
CA ARG A 309 -17.37 -0.08 10.31
C ARG A 309 -18.48 0.41 11.23
N VAL A 310 -19.20 1.44 10.80
CA VAL A 310 -20.42 1.94 11.45
C VAL A 310 -21.44 2.17 10.35
N VAL A 311 -22.67 1.74 10.60
CA VAL A 311 -23.79 1.89 9.67
C VAL A 311 -24.94 2.56 10.40
N ALA A 312 -25.55 3.56 9.77
CA ALA A 312 -26.78 4.12 10.29
C ALA A 312 -27.93 3.12 10.07
N GLN A 313 -28.88 3.10 11.00
CA GLN A 313 -30.03 2.22 10.89
C GLN A 313 -30.82 2.54 9.61
N GLY A 314 -31.08 1.52 8.79
CA GLY A 314 -31.82 1.66 7.53
C GLY A 314 -30.95 1.94 6.30
N GLU A 315 -29.64 2.17 6.47
CA GLU A 315 -28.72 2.32 5.34
C GLU A 315 -28.29 0.97 4.75
N THR A 316 -27.98 0.98 3.45
CA THR A 316 -27.45 -0.21 2.77
C THR A 316 -26.01 -0.45 3.21
N VAL A 317 -25.72 -1.68 3.63
CA VAL A 317 -24.36 -2.11 3.99
C VAL A 317 -23.67 -2.68 2.75
N ASN A 318 -22.67 -1.96 2.23
CA ASN A 318 -21.87 -2.41 1.09
C ASN A 318 -20.57 -3.05 1.59
N ILE A 319 -20.39 -4.35 1.30
CA ILE A 319 -19.16 -5.09 1.66
C ILE A 319 -18.54 -5.60 0.36
N SER A 320 -17.25 -5.34 0.17
CA SER A 320 -16.45 -5.95 -0.89
C SER A 320 -15.27 -6.69 -0.28
N ALA A 321 -14.91 -7.82 -0.88
CA ALA A 321 -13.73 -8.57 -0.48
C ALA A 321 -13.11 -9.24 -1.71
N THR A 322 -11.78 -9.22 -1.77
CA THR A 322 -11.02 -9.97 -2.75
C THR A 322 -10.46 -11.21 -2.07
N GLY A 323 -10.96 -12.37 -2.46
CA GLY A 323 -10.49 -13.67 -1.99
C GLY A 323 -9.67 -14.39 -3.05
N PHE A 324 -8.65 -15.12 -2.60
CA PHE A 324 -7.83 -15.97 -3.44
C PHE A 324 -7.93 -17.39 -2.92
N ASP A 325 -8.31 -18.30 -3.80
CA ASP A 325 -8.23 -19.73 -3.57
C ASP A 325 -7.41 -20.35 -4.69
N ARG A 326 -6.78 -21.48 -4.39
CA ARG A 326 -5.98 -22.21 -5.35
C ARG A 326 -6.78 -23.33 -6.01
#